data_AF-A0A1Y3B3V8-F1
#
_entry.id   AF-A0A1Y3B3V8-F1
#
_cell.length_a   1.000
_cell.length_b   1.000
_cell.length_c   1.000
_cell.angle_alpha   90.00
_cell.angle_beta   90.00
_cell.angle_gamma   90.00
#
_symmetry.space_group_name_H-M   'P 1'
#
loop_
_entity.id
_entity.type
_entity.pdbx_description
1 polymer ?
#
loop_
_entity_poly.entity_id
_entity_poly.type
_entity_poly.pdbx_seq_one_letter_code
_entity_poly.pdbx_strand_id
1 'polypeptide(L)'
;MKRLLNSLSDLNLLLNKKFDVPIFRVHSSNISVIKTPIDFYETLKNLSDQSTKRICISSLYIGTDRLEQNLIESFSQAKSKSPDLNLTILLDYNRATRETPKSNIDEPDSSKSILLPLINRGANSTLWILATT
;
A
#
# COMPACT_ATOMS: atom_id res chain seq x y z
N MET A 1 8.02 -16.03 -37.42
CA MET A 1 6.95 -15.54 -36.52
C MET A 1 6.06 -16.66 -35.94
N LYS A 2 5.49 -17.58 -36.74
CA LYS A 2 4.67 -18.72 -36.25
C LYS A 2 5.36 -19.62 -35.19
N ARG A 3 6.68 -19.84 -35.30
CA ARG A 3 7.46 -20.67 -34.35
C ARG A 3 7.55 -20.09 -32.93
N LEU A 4 7.61 -18.76 -32.81
CA LEU A 4 7.65 -18.04 -31.53
C LEU A 4 6.28 -18.04 -30.86
N LEU A 5 5.22 -17.88 -31.64
CA LEU A 5 3.84 -17.94 -31.16
C LEU A 5 3.49 -19.34 -30.64
N ASN A 6 3.90 -20.41 -31.34
CA ASN A 6 3.70 -21.79 -30.88
C ASN A 6 4.46 -22.07 -29.57
N SER A 7 5.72 -21.63 -29.48
CA SER A 7 6.54 -21.76 -28.25
C SER A 7 5.91 -21.07 -27.04
N LEU A 8 5.28 -19.90 -27.22
CA LEU A 8 4.59 -19.20 -26.13
C LEU A 8 3.30 -19.95 -25.75
N SER A 9 2.54 -20.47 -26.70
CA SER A 9 1.35 -21.30 -26.42
C SER A 9 1.71 -22.55 -25.61
N ASP A 10 2.80 -23.22 -25.99
CA ASP A 10 3.31 -24.42 -25.31
C ASP A 10 3.79 -24.10 -23.89
N LEU A 11 4.48 -22.97 -23.69
CA LEU A 11 4.88 -22.51 -22.37
C LEU A 11 3.67 -22.24 -21.46
N ASN A 12 2.61 -21.64 -21.99
CA ASN A 12 1.40 -21.39 -21.20
C ASN A 12 0.66 -22.69 -20.85
N LEU A 13 0.63 -23.67 -21.76
CA LEU A 13 0.08 -24.98 -21.50
C LEU A 13 0.88 -25.73 -20.41
N LEU A 14 2.21 -25.62 -20.45
CA LEU A 14 3.11 -26.22 -19.45
C LEU A 14 2.97 -25.56 -18.07
N LEU A 15 2.87 -24.24 -18.02
CA LEU A 15 2.67 -23.50 -16.76
C LEU A 15 1.30 -23.82 -16.13
N ASN A 16 0.22 -23.85 -16.93
CA ASN A 16 -1.11 -24.21 -16.44
C ASN A 16 -1.18 -25.66 -15.92
N LYS A 17 -0.58 -26.62 -16.64
CA LYS A 17 -0.59 -28.03 -16.23
C LYS A 17 0.25 -28.32 -14.99
N LYS A 18 1.31 -27.55 -14.73
CA LYS A 18 2.27 -27.83 -13.66
C LYS A 18 1.83 -27.30 -12.29
N PHE A 19 1.10 -26.19 -12.26
CA PHE A 19 0.87 -25.46 -11.01
C PHE A 19 -0.58 -25.47 -10.52
N ASP A 20 -1.55 -25.95 -11.32
CA ASP A 20 -3.00 -25.95 -10.99
C ASP A 20 -3.46 -24.69 -10.22
N VAL A 21 -3.02 -23.52 -10.69
CA VAL A 21 -3.30 -22.21 -10.11
C VAL A 21 -3.76 -21.22 -11.18
N PRO A 22 -4.59 -20.22 -10.85
CA PRO A 22 -4.94 -19.14 -11.77
C PRO A 22 -3.71 -18.35 -12.25
N ILE A 23 -3.61 -18.10 -13.56
CA ILE A 23 -2.52 -17.31 -14.16
C ILE A 23 -3.05 -15.99 -14.73
N PHE A 24 -2.46 -14.87 -14.31
CA PHE A 24 -2.71 -13.53 -14.85
C PHE A 24 -1.55 -13.08 -15.73
N ARG A 25 -1.82 -12.79 -17.00
CA ARG A 25 -0.80 -12.34 -17.95
C ARG A 25 -0.54 -10.84 -17.79
N VAL A 26 0.73 -10.45 -17.85
CA VAL A 26 1.17 -9.06 -17.81
C VAL A 26 2.32 -8.86 -18.80
N HIS A 27 2.37 -7.69 -19.44
CA HIS A 27 3.50 -7.33 -20.30
C HIS A 27 4.70 -6.92 -19.44
N SER A 28 5.91 -7.34 -19.81
CA SER A 28 7.11 -7.07 -19.00
C SER A 28 7.37 -5.58 -18.80
N SER A 29 7.02 -4.73 -19.78
CA SER A 29 7.12 -3.26 -19.65
C SER A 29 6.22 -2.66 -18.56
N ASN A 30 5.23 -3.41 -18.07
CA ASN A 30 4.33 -2.97 -16.99
C ASN A 30 4.83 -3.42 -15.61
N ILE A 31 6.01 -4.06 -15.55
CA ILE A 31 6.66 -4.50 -14.31
C ILE A 31 7.90 -3.62 -14.10
N SER A 32 7.98 -3.01 -12.92
CA SER A 32 9.17 -2.29 -12.48
C SER A 32 9.66 -2.85 -11.16
N VAL A 33 10.96 -3.07 -11.03
CA VAL A 33 11.60 -3.51 -9.79
C VAL A 33 12.12 -2.28 -9.06
N ILE A 34 11.59 -2.03 -7.88
CA ILE A 34 12.05 -0.97 -6.96
C ILE A 34 13.32 -1.48 -6.27
N LYS A 35 14.42 -0.72 -6.34
CA LYS A 35 15.75 -1.21 -5.96
C LYS A 35 16.24 -0.71 -4.60
N THR A 36 15.78 0.46 -4.18
CA THR A 36 16.27 1.10 -2.96
C THR A 36 15.12 1.51 -2.04
N PRO A 37 15.37 1.69 -0.73
CA PRO A 37 14.36 2.19 0.20
C PRO A 37 13.80 3.55 -0.18
N ILE A 38 14.63 4.44 -0.73
CA ILE A 38 14.15 5.77 -1.16
C ILE A 38 13.25 5.66 -2.39
N ASP A 39 13.59 4.81 -3.36
CA ASP A 39 12.72 4.56 -4.52
C ASP A 39 11.36 3.98 -4.09
N PHE A 40 11.36 3.13 -3.06
CA PHE A 40 10.13 2.57 -2.50
C PHE A 40 9.23 3.65 -1.91
N TYR A 41 9.80 4.51 -1.06
CA TYR A 41 9.08 5.62 -0.46
C TYR A 41 8.50 6.57 -1.52
N GLU A 42 9.33 7.04 -2.44
CA GLU A 42 8.91 7.97 -3.49
C GLU A 42 7.86 7.35 -4.41
N THR A 43 7.99 6.07 -4.74
CA THR A 43 6.97 5.36 -5.53
C THR A 43 5.64 5.31 -4.79
N LEU A 44 5.64 4.96 -3.50
CA LEU A 44 4.43 4.88 -2.69
C LEU A 44 3.74 6.24 -2.57
N LYS A 45 4.51 7.30 -2.32
CA LYS A 45 4.01 8.68 -2.24
C LYS A 45 3.41 9.12 -3.58
N ASN A 46 4.13 8.93 -4.69
CA ASN A 46 3.66 9.32 -6.02
C ASN A 46 2.37 8.60 -6.44
N LEU A 47 2.27 7.29 -6.20
CA LEU A 47 1.05 6.52 -6.45
C LEU A 47 -0.13 7.05 -5.63
N SER A 48 0.13 7.43 -4.39
CA SER A 48 -0.89 7.95 -3.48
C SER A 48 -1.38 9.33 -3.93
N ASP A 49 -0.47 10.24 -4.29
CA ASP A 49 -0.80 11.58 -4.78
C ASP A 49 -1.64 11.56 -6.08
N GLN A 50 -1.49 10.53 -6.91
CA GLN A 50 -2.20 10.37 -8.19
C GLN A 50 -3.49 9.54 -8.08
N SER A 51 -3.75 8.92 -6.93
CA SER A 51 -4.88 8.00 -6.78
C SER A 51 -6.21 8.75 -6.67
N THR A 52 -7.17 8.38 -7.51
CA THR A 52 -8.52 9.00 -7.55
C THR A 52 -9.65 8.07 -7.12
N LYS A 53 -9.41 6.74 -7.13
CA LYS A 53 -10.45 5.73 -6.87
C LYS A 53 -10.27 4.97 -5.56
N ARG A 54 -9.08 4.38 -5.36
CA ARG A 54 -8.79 3.60 -4.15
C ARG A 54 -7.31 3.63 -3.80
N ILE A 55 -7.00 3.76 -2.51
CA ILE A 55 -5.72 3.40 -1.91
C ILE A 55 -6.01 2.26 -0.91
N CYS A 56 -5.27 1.15 -1.04
CA CYS A 56 -5.37 0.02 -0.10
C CYS A 56 -3.96 -0.35 0.37
N ILE A 57 -3.74 -0.29 1.68
CA ILE A 57 -2.46 -0.62 2.31
C ILE A 57 -2.68 -1.73 3.32
N SER A 58 -1.85 -2.76 3.24
CA SER A 58 -1.75 -3.80 4.26
C SER A 58 -0.29 -3.91 4.67
N SER A 59 -0.03 -3.72 5.96
CA SER A 59 1.31 -3.77 6.56
C SER A 59 1.19 -4.21 8.02
N LEU A 60 2.29 -4.63 8.65
CA LEU A 60 2.30 -4.90 10.09
C LEU A 60 2.05 -3.62 10.90
N TYR A 61 2.75 -2.54 10.53
CA TYR A 61 2.65 -1.24 11.18
C TYR A 61 3.06 -0.12 10.20
N ILE A 62 2.83 1.12 10.61
CA ILE A 62 3.35 2.34 9.97
C ILE A 62 4.21 3.06 11.01
N GLY A 63 5.44 3.41 10.65
CA GLY A 63 6.34 4.17 11.52
C GLY A 63 5.80 5.56 11.86
N THR A 64 6.45 6.22 12.81
CA THR A 64 6.06 7.55 13.31
C THR A 64 7.01 8.66 12.85
N ASP A 65 8.05 8.30 12.09
CA ASP A 65 9.05 9.24 11.60
C ASP A 65 8.49 10.16 10.50
N ARG A 66 9.30 11.15 10.13
CA ARG A 66 8.90 12.23 9.22
C ARG A 66 8.44 11.74 7.85
N LEU A 67 9.02 10.66 7.32
CA LEU A 67 8.64 10.14 6.00
C LEU A 67 7.23 9.57 6.02
N GLU A 68 6.89 8.81 7.06
CA GLU A 68 5.58 8.24 7.28
C GLU A 68 4.53 9.33 7.52
N GLN A 69 4.86 10.37 8.29
CA GLN A 69 3.97 11.52 8.46
C GLN A 69 3.66 12.21 7.13
N ASN A 70 4.68 12.43 6.30
CA ASN A 70 4.52 12.99 4.95
C ASN A 70 3.67 12.07 4.05
N LEU A 71 3.80 10.75 4.19
CA LEU A 71 2.99 9.79 3.46
C LEU A 71 1.51 9.86 3.90
N ILE A 72 1.23 9.93 5.20
CA ILE A 72 -0.13 10.10 5.72
C ILE A 72 -0.75 11.41 5.22
N GLU A 73 0.02 12.50 5.18
CA GLU A 73 -0.43 13.76 4.59
C GLU A 73 -0.76 13.60 3.09
N SER A 74 0.04 12.84 2.33
CA SER A 74 -0.29 12.55 0.92
C SER A 74 -1.63 11.85 0.75
N PHE A 75 -2.02 10.95 1.66
CA PHE A 75 -3.35 10.31 1.64
C PHE A 75 -4.47 11.33 1.90
N SER A 76 -4.25 12.23 2.86
CA SER A 76 -5.17 13.34 3.18
C SER A 76 -5.38 14.25 1.97
N GLN A 77 -4.28 14.61 1.29
CA GLN A 77 -4.32 15.47 0.11
C GLN A 77 -4.99 14.79 -1.08
N ALA A 78 -4.68 13.51 -1.35
CA ALA A 78 -5.34 12.73 -2.40
C ALA A 78 -6.86 12.66 -2.17
N LYS A 79 -7.28 12.43 -0.92
CA LYS A 79 -8.69 12.39 -0.55
C LYS A 79 -9.38 13.76 -0.65
N SER A 80 -8.68 14.83 -0.31
CA SER A 80 -9.20 16.19 -0.47
C SER A 80 -9.43 16.55 -1.95
N LYS A 81 -8.54 16.08 -2.84
CA LYS A 81 -8.67 16.26 -4.29
C LYS A 81 -9.73 15.36 -4.92
N SER A 82 -9.96 14.17 -4.36
CA SER A 82 -10.90 13.17 -4.84
C SER A 82 -11.77 12.67 -3.68
N PRO A 83 -12.89 13.34 -3.36
CA PRO A 83 -13.75 12.98 -2.24
C PRO A 83 -14.27 11.54 -2.27
N ASP A 84 -14.42 10.97 -3.48
CA ASP A 84 -14.85 9.58 -3.70
C ASP A 84 -13.71 8.54 -3.52
N LEU A 85 -12.47 8.99 -3.28
CA LEU A 85 -11.32 8.12 -3.04
C LEU A 85 -11.55 7.26 -1.78
N ASN A 86 -11.62 5.95 -1.97
CA ASN A 86 -11.68 5.00 -0.86
C ASN A 86 -10.27 4.73 -0.31
N LEU A 87 -10.04 5.04 0.96
CA LEU A 87 -8.79 4.74 1.65
C LEU A 87 -9.01 3.59 2.63
N THR A 88 -8.34 2.47 2.39
CA THR A 88 -8.34 1.32 3.30
C THR A 88 -6.93 1.06 3.82
N ILE A 89 -6.77 1.01 5.13
CA ILE A 89 -5.51 0.67 5.78
C ILE A 89 -5.76 -0.50 6.72
N LEU A 90 -5.02 -1.59 6.57
CA LEU A 90 -5.08 -2.79 7.40
C LEU A 90 -3.75 -2.99 8.12
N LEU A 91 -3.77 -2.93 9.45
CA LEU A 91 -2.59 -3.12 10.30
C LEU A 91 -2.78 -4.25 11.32
N ASP A 92 -1.66 -4.77 11.83
CA ASP A 92 -1.67 -5.67 12.99
C ASP A 92 -1.93 -4.88 14.28
N TYR A 93 -2.81 -5.38 15.14
CA TYR A 93 -3.22 -4.70 16.37
C TYR A 93 -2.08 -4.45 17.34
N ASN A 94 -1.32 -5.49 17.65
CA ASN A 94 -0.26 -5.42 18.65
C ASN A 94 0.87 -4.50 18.17
N ARG A 95 1.19 -4.52 16.88
CA ARG A 95 2.22 -3.66 16.31
C ARG A 95 1.75 -2.22 16.10
N ALA A 96 0.51 -2.01 15.69
CA ALA A 96 -0.02 -0.67 15.43
C ALA A 96 -0.26 0.15 16.72
N THR A 97 -0.48 -0.53 17.86
CA THR A 97 -0.72 0.12 19.16
C THR A 97 0.52 0.23 20.04
N ARG A 98 1.66 -0.32 19.60
CA ARG A 98 2.91 -0.23 20.35
C ARG A 98 3.46 1.20 20.31
N GLU A 99 3.58 1.80 21.48
CA GLU A 99 4.13 3.14 21.66
C GLU A 99 5.66 3.15 21.48
N THR A 100 6.17 4.21 20.87
CA THR A 100 7.59 4.53 20.71
C THR A 100 7.91 5.80 21.48
N PRO A 101 9.14 5.97 22.01
CA PRO A 101 9.55 7.20 22.65
C PRO A 101 9.34 8.41 21.74
N LYS A 102 8.75 9.48 22.28
CA LYS A 102 8.50 10.74 21.56
C LYS A 102 9.35 11.87 22.14
N SER A 103 9.78 12.78 21.27
CA SER A 103 10.58 13.93 21.69
C SER A 103 9.68 15.11 22.09
N ASN A 104 8.51 15.21 21.45
CA ASN A 104 7.50 16.23 21.74
C ASN A 104 6.15 15.60 22.07
N ILE A 105 5.31 16.31 22.84
CA ILE A 105 4.00 15.78 23.25
C ILE A 105 3.04 15.58 22.07
N ASP A 106 3.20 16.42 21.03
CA ASP A 106 2.37 16.47 19.82
C ASP A 106 2.81 15.47 18.73
N GLU A 107 3.97 14.81 18.89
CA GLU A 107 4.42 13.80 17.94
C GLU A 107 3.65 12.49 18.10
N PRO A 108 3.35 11.78 17.00
CA PRO A 108 2.75 10.46 17.08
C PRO A 108 3.73 9.47 17.70
N ASP A 109 3.22 8.67 18.63
CA ASP A 109 3.94 7.61 19.34
C ASP A 109 3.65 6.21 18.79
N SER A 110 2.71 6.04 17.86
CA SER A 110 2.32 4.73 17.34
C SER A 110 1.68 4.85 15.96
N SER A 111 1.52 3.73 15.26
CA SER A 111 0.77 3.71 13.99
C SER A 111 -0.69 4.13 14.19
N LYS A 112 -1.25 3.84 15.37
CA LYS A 112 -2.59 4.32 15.75
C LYS A 112 -2.63 5.84 15.81
N SER A 113 -1.68 6.49 16.48
CA SER A 113 -1.71 7.95 16.69
C SER A 113 -1.41 8.72 15.41
N ILE A 114 -0.47 8.27 14.56
CA ILE A 114 -0.20 8.92 13.27
C ILE A 114 -1.39 8.86 12.30
N LEU A 115 -2.23 7.82 12.39
CA LEU A 115 -3.41 7.67 11.54
C LEU A 115 -4.65 8.39 12.06
N LEU A 116 -4.67 8.78 13.33
CA LEU A 116 -5.82 9.41 13.98
C LEU A 116 -6.36 10.65 13.25
N PRO A 117 -5.51 11.56 12.71
CA PRO A 117 -5.99 12.70 11.93
C PRO A 117 -6.76 12.32 10.66
N LEU A 118 -6.45 11.19 10.02
CA LEU A 118 -7.17 10.71 8.84
C LEU A 118 -8.56 10.17 9.18
N ILE A 119 -8.71 9.55 10.36
CA ILE A 119 -9.98 8.99 10.83
C ILE A 119 -10.92 10.11 11.27
N ASN A 120 -10.41 11.05 12.08
CA ASN A 120 -11.21 12.12 12.65
C ASN A 120 -11.77 13.10 11.60
N ARG A 121 -11.15 13.18 10.42
CA ARG A 121 -11.62 14.00 9.29
C ARG A 121 -12.83 13.40 8.54
N GLY A 122 -13.33 12.23 8.96
CA GLY A 122 -14.73 11.83 8.72
C GLY A 122 -15.11 11.47 7.28
N ALA A 123 -14.18 11.04 6.43
CA ALA A 123 -14.49 10.71 5.04
C ALA A 123 -14.12 9.25 4.75
N ASN A 124 -14.99 8.48 4.08
CA ASN A 124 -14.84 7.12 3.50
C ASN A 124 -13.45 6.44 3.63
N SER A 125 -13.00 6.25 4.86
CA SER A 125 -11.67 5.75 5.19
C SER A 125 -11.89 4.66 6.22
N THR A 126 -11.48 3.46 5.89
CA THR A 126 -11.65 2.30 6.76
C THR A 126 -10.29 1.87 7.27
N LEU A 127 -10.08 2.04 8.58
CA LEU A 127 -8.94 1.47 9.28
C LEU A 127 -9.36 0.13 9.88
N TRP A 128 -8.78 -0.95 9.39
CA TRP A 128 -8.88 -2.27 9.97
C TRP A 128 -7.65 -2.52 10.82
N ILE A 129 -7.86 -2.86 12.08
CA ILE A 129 -6.79 -3.30 12.97
C ILE A 129 -7.11 -4.74 13.34
N LEU A 130 -6.31 -5.68 12.82
CA LEU A 130 -6.53 -7.11 13.04
C LEU A 130 -5.69 -7.59 14.22
N ALA A 131 -6.34 -8.15 15.23
CA ALA A 131 -5.66 -8.93 16.27
C ALA A 131 -5.76 -10.41 15.88
N THR A 132 -4.64 -11.07 15.62
CA THR A 132 -4.61 -12.53 15.53
C THR A 132 -4.33 -13.08 16.93
N THR A 133 -5.28 -13.86 17.46
CA THR A 133 -5.17 -14.60 18.73
C THR A 133 -4.30 -15.83 18.59
#